data_AF-A0A7X8YQM5-F1
#
_entry.id   AF-A0A7X8YQM5-F1
#
_cell.length_a   1.000
_cell.length_b   1.000
_cell.length_c   1.000
_cell.angle_alpha   90.00
_cell.angle_beta   90.00
_cell.angle_gamma   90.00
#
_symmetry.space_group_name_H-M   'P 1'
#
loop_
_entity.id
_entity.type
_entity.pdbx_description
1 polymer ?
#
loop_
_entity_poly.entity_id
_entity_poly.type
_entity_poly.pdbx_seq_one_letter_code
_entity_poly.pdbx_strand_id
1 'polypeptide(L)' 'MTNEINKRILQEVLNETAEILRTGKTARKIRIGLTTAGSEVDPLDLLRGAEIAMQQVPGLQVSIIGPVPK' A
#
# COMPACT_ATOMS: atom_id res chain seq x y z
N MET A 1 23.91 -18.37 16.74
CA MET A 1 22.86 -18.21 15.69
C MET A 1 21.68 -17.38 16.19
N THR A 2 21.06 -17.71 17.34
CA THR A 2 19.91 -16.98 17.90
C THR A 2 20.18 -15.51 18.25
N ASN A 3 21.36 -15.19 18.80
CA ASN A 3 21.73 -13.80 19.13
C ASN A 3 21.84 -12.89 17.90
N GLU A 4 22.37 -13.40 16.79
CA GLU A 4 22.49 -12.64 15.54
C GLU A 4 21.11 -12.35 14.94
N ILE A 5 20.18 -13.33 14.99
CA ILE A 5 18.79 -13.15 14.57
C ILE A 5 18.09 -12.09 15.43
N ASN A 6 18.24 -12.16 16.75
CA ASN A 6 17.64 -11.19 17.66
C ASN A 6 18.17 -9.77 17.43
N LYS A 7 19.49 -9.62 17.21
CA LYS A 7 20.12 -8.33 16.94
C LYS A 7 19.64 -7.74 15.62
N ARG A 8 19.46 -8.58 14.59
CA ARG A 8 18.92 -8.16 13.29
C ARG A 8 17.47 -7.69 13.38
N ILE A 9 16.61 -8.45 14.06
CA ILE A 9 15.21 -8.05 14.27
C ILE A 9 15.13 -6.73 15.05
N LEU A 10 15.93 -6.58 16.11
CA LEU A 10 15.98 -5.33 16.87
C LEU A 10 16.42 -4.15 16.01
N GLN A 11 17.45 -4.32 15.16
CA GLN A 11 17.87 -3.29 14.22
C GLN A 11 16.77 -2.92 13.22
N GLU A 12 16.08 -3.91 12.65
CA GLU A 12 14.98 -3.67 11.72
C GLU A 12 13.85 -2.86 12.38
N VAL A 13 13.42 -3.26 13.58
CA VAL A 13 12.35 -2.57 14.32
C VAL A 13 12.75 -1.14 14.68
N LEU A 14 13.98 -0.92 15.16
CA LEU A 14 14.47 0.42 15.53
C LEU A 14 14.57 1.34 14.30
N ASN A 15 15.08 0.83 13.17
CA ASN A 15 15.15 1.59 11.93
C ASN A 15 13.77 1.94 11.38
N GLU A 16 12.82 0.99 11.41
CA GLU A 16 11.45 1.24 10.99
C GLU A 16 10.78 2.28 11.90
N THR A 17 10.98 2.19 13.21
CA THR A 17 10.44 3.18 14.17
C THR A 17 11.02 4.57 13.91
N ALA A 18 12.34 4.68 13.70
CA ALA A 18 12.99 5.94 13.40
C ALA A 18 12.47 6.57 12.10
N GLU A 19 12.25 5.75 11.06
CA GLU A 19 11.71 6.21 9.79
C GLU A 19 10.26 6.70 9.92
N ILE A 20 9.44 6.00 10.71
CA ILE A 20 8.07 6.44 11.03
C ILE A 20 8.09 7.78 11.76
N LEU A 21 8.94 7.95 12.77
CA LEU A 21 9.06 9.20 13.51
C LEU A 21 9.55 10.36 12.63
N ARG A 22 10.47 10.08 11.70
CA ARG A 22 11.04 11.07 10.78
C ARG A 22 10.07 11.51 9.69
N THR A 23 9.30 10.58 9.14
CA THR A 23 8.48 10.82 7.94
C THR A 23 6.99 10.97 8.25
N GLY A 24 6.54 10.53 9.43
CA GLY A 24 5.14 10.35 9.77
C GLY A 24 4.45 9.24 8.97
N LYS A 25 5.18 8.51 8.11
CA LYS A 25 4.64 7.50 7.21
C LYS A 25 4.90 6.12 7.79
N THR A 26 3.84 5.37 8.04
CA THR A 26 3.94 3.96 8.43
C THR A 26 4.17 3.07 7.21
N ALA A 27 4.97 2.01 7.35
CA ALA A 27 5.11 0.96 6.34
C ALA A 27 3.86 0.07 6.20
N ARG A 28 2.75 0.41 6.88
CA ARG A 28 1.50 -0.33 6.82
C ARG A 28 0.92 -0.26 5.41
N LYS A 29 1.15 -1.30 4.62
CA LYS A 29 0.58 -1.47 3.28
C LYS A 29 -0.93 -1.58 3.39
N ILE A 30 -1.66 -0.54 2.98
CA ILE A 30 -3.12 -0.55 2.86
C ILE A 30 -3.43 -1.20 1.52
N ARG A 31 -4.12 -2.34 1.51
CA ARG A 31 -4.48 -3.06 0.28
C ARG A 31 -5.98 -3.00 0.07
N ILE A 32 -6.41 -2.52 -1.09
CA ILE A 32 -7.82 -2.38 -1.45
C ILE A 32 -8.08 -3.16 -2.74
N GLY A 33 -9.18 -3.91 -2.75
CA GLY A 33 -9.71 -4.50 -3.98
C GLY A 33 -10.71 -3.54 -4.63
N LEU A 34 -10.50 -3.21 -5.90
CA LEU A 34 -11.41 -2.35 -6.68
C LEU A 34 -12.10 -3.18 -7.76
N THR A 35 -13.42 -3.29 -7.69
CA THR A 35 -14.25 -3.87 -8.76
C THR A 35 -14.81 -2.75 -9.63
N THR A 36 -14.75 -2.94 -10.94
CA THR A 36 -15.40 -2.05 -11.92
C THR A 36 -16.78 -2.57 -12.34
N ALA A 37 -17.09 -3.85 -12.06
CA ALA A 37 -18.38 -4.44 -12.40
C ALA A 37 -19.51 -3.80 -11.58
N GLY A 38 -20.54 -3.31 -12.29
CA GLY A 38 -21.71 -2.68 -11.68
C GLY A 38 -21.51 -1.24 -11.22
N SER A 39 -20.36 -0.63 -11.53
CA SER A 39 -20.11 0.78 -11.28
C SER A 39 -20.90 1.67 -12.24
N GLU A 40 -21.45 2.77 -11.73
CA GLU A 40 -22.03 3.86 -12.53
C GLU A 40 -20.96 4.80 -13.10
N VAL A 41 -19.76 4.77 -12.52
CA VAL A 41 -18.59 5.50 -13.01
C VAL A 41 -17.90 4.67 -14.08
N ASP A 42 -17.45 5.33 -15.15
CA ASP A 42 -16.70 4.69 -16.22
C ASP A 42 -15.48 3.93 -15.65
N PRO A 43 -15.24 2.68 -16.09
CA PRO A 43 -14.12 1.89 -15.59
C PRO A 43 -12.75 2.57 -15.73
N LEU A 44 -12.50 3.32 -16.81
CA LEU A 44 -11.22 4.01 -17.01
C LEU A 44 -11.06 5.17 -16.02
N ASP A 45 -12.15 5.88 -15.72
CA ASP A 45 -12.15 6.95 -14.71
C ASP A 45 -11.91 6.38 -13.31
N LEU A 46 -12.48 5.22 -12.99
CA LEU A 46 -12.18 4.50 -11.73
C LEU A 46 -10.71 4.10 -11.63
N LEU A 47 -10.13 3.55 -12.69
CA LEU A 47 -8.71 3.17 -12.73
C LEU A 47 -7.81 4.40 -12.53
N ARG A 48 -8.14 5.51 -13.20
CA ARG A 48 -7.43 6.77 -13.05
C ARG A 48 -7.54 7.33 -11.63
N GLY A 49 -8.71 7.27 -11.03
CA GLY A 49 -8.92 7.66 -9.63
C GLY A 49 -8.09 6.82 -8.66
N ALA A 50 -8.02 5.50 -8.88
CA ALA A 50 -7.18 4.60 -8.10
C ALA A 50 -5.69 4.93 -8.22
N GLU A 51 -5.22 5.24 -9.44
CA GLU A 51 -3.84 5.66 -9.68
C GLU A 51 -3.50 6.95 -8.91
N ILE A 52 -4.36 7.97 -9.01
CA ILE A 52 -4.20 9.24 -8.28
C ILE A 52 -4.16 9.00 -6.76
N ALA A 53 -5.07 8.16 -6.25
CA ALA A 53 -5.10 7.84 -4.82
C ALA A 53 -3.81 7.16 -4.35
N MET A 54 -3.25 6.23 -5.13
CA MET A 54 -1.98 5.56 -4.79
C MET A 54 -0.79 6.53 -4.79
N GLN A 55 -0.81 7.57 -5.63
CA GLN A 55 0.23 8.61 -5.63
C GLN A 55 0.13 9.51 -4.39
N GLN A 56 -1.09 9.79 -3.92
CA GLN A 56 -1.34 10.70 -2.80
C GLN A 56 -1.24 10.04 -1.42
N VAL A 57 -1.52 8.74 -1.33
CA VAL A 57 -1.55 7.99 -0.06
C VAL A 57 -0.37 7.01 -0.02
N PRO A 58 0.73 7.36 0.68
CA PRO A 58 1.87 6.47 0.82
C PRO A 58 1.47 5.11 1.42
N GLY A 59 1.87 4.03 0.76
CA GLY A 59 1.57 2.67 1.21
C GLY A 59 0.21 2.13 0.77
N LEU A 60 -0.61 2.90 0.04
CA LEU A 60 -1.82 2.41 -0.60
C LEU A 60 -1.47 1.56 -1.84
N GLN A 61 -2.10 0.39 -1.93
CA GLN A 61 -2.05 -0.50 -3.09
C GLN A 61 -3.47 -0.89 -3.47
N VAL A 62 -3.82 -0.68 -4.73
CA VAL A 62 -5.13 -1.05 -5.28
C VAL A 62 -4.94 -2.20 -6.26
N SER A 63 -5.72 -3.26 -6.08
CA SER A 63 -5.79 -4.40 -7.00
C SER A 63 -7.16 -4.46 -7.66
N ILE A 64 -7.20 -4.62 -8.97
CA ILE A 64 -8.46 -4.77 -9.69
C ILE A 64 -9.01 -6.17 -9.48
N ILE A 65 -10.29 -6.26 -9.10
CA ILE A 65 -11.02 -7.51 -8.93
C ILE A 65 -12.05 -7.61 -10.04
N GLY A 66 -11.97 -8.68 -10.83
CA GLY A 66 -12.88 -8.93 -11.95
C GLY A 66 -12.22 -8.73 -13.31
N PRO A 67 -13.02 -8.68 -14.39
CA PRO A 67 -12.51 -8.57 -15.75
C PRO A 67 -11.77 -7.24 -15.94
N VAL A 68 -10.65 -7.29 -16.66
CA VAL A 68 -9.89 -6.09 -17.02
C VAL A 68 -10.79 -5.20 -17.88
N PRO A 69 -11.03 -3.94 -17.47
CA PRO A 69 -11.77 -3.00 -18.30
C PRO A 69 -11.08 -2.83 -19.66
N LYS A 70 -11.86 -2.82 -20.74
CA LYS A 70 -11.38 -2.55 -22.09
C LYS A 70 -11.64 -1.11 -22.48
#